data_AF-A0A7S1ZC64-F1
#
_entry.id   AF-A0A7S1ZC64-F1
#
_cell.length_a   1.000
_cell.length_b   1.000
_cell.length_c   1.000
_cell.angle_alpha   90.00
_cell.angle_beta   90.00
_cell.angle_gamma   90.00
#
_symmetry.space_group_name_H-M   'P 1'
#
loop_
_entity.id
_entity.type
_entity.pdbx_description
1 polymer ?
#
loop_
_entity_poly.entity_id
_entity_poly.type
_entity_poly.pdbx_seq_one_letter_code
_entity_poly.pdbx_strand_id
1 'polypeptide(L)'
;VGTARGTVELISTEDNELLGTWNPYSGSTHVRSVAIVPTSSSKTGYCLVCGGGDGTMHILRNLAVDDVTGLATGLQGSDGDSSTPFSWSEEITPRHKNMVVSLTACGENLKGLFVSGAHDGTLRLWNCDGDEDVVSDKVEKEEDENDPSLLSPSPPQLLYQLVGYKVWLGNVQVDSEGIRLLSDGSDNSVVVHDFSLPTNSIDEDDP
;
A
#
# COMPACT_ATOMS: atom_id res chain seq x y z
N VAL A 1 8.02 -8.16 8.34
CA VAL A 1 9.35 -8.24 7.68
C VAL A 1 9.24 -9.04 6.38
N GLY A 2 9.91 -8.62 5.31
CA GLY A 2 10.03 -9.42 4.08
C GLY A 2 11.25 -10.34 4.15
N THR A 3 11.13 -11.58 3.69
CA THR A 3 12.22 -12.57 3.72
C THR A 3 12.77 -12.84 2.31
N ALA A 4 14.01 -13.33 2.27
CA ALA A 4 14.64 -13.77 1.02
C ALA A 4 13.95 -14.98 0.36
N ARG A 5 13.00 -15.62 1.03
CA ARG A 5 12.20 -16.74 0.49
C ARG A 5 10.92 -16.28 -0.21
N GLY A 6 10.71 -14.96 -0.34
CA GLY A 6 9.48 -14.42 -0.91
C GLY A 6 8.31 -14.36 0.07
N THR A 7 8.54 -14.63 1.35
CA THR A 7 7.50 -14.54 2.37
C THR A 7 7.52 -13.18 3.08
N VAL A 8 6.37 -12.76 3.59
CA VAL A 8 6.22 -11.68 4.54
C VAL A 8 5.80 -12.29 5.88
N GLU A 9 6.54 -11.98 6.93
CA GLU A 9 6.28 -12.46 8.29
C GLU A 9 5.84 -11.28 9.16
N LEU A 10 4.76 -11.48 9.92
CA LEU A 10 4.32 -10.56 10.96
C LEU A 10 4.81 -11.09 12.29
N ILE A 11 5.63 -10.30 12.99
CA ILE A 11 6.27 -10.68 14.24
C ILE A 11 5.90 -9.64 15.29
N SER A 12 5.41 -10.09 16.43
CA SER A 12 5.11 -9.24 17.58
C SER A 12 6.40 -8.63 18.13
N THR A 13 6.37 -7.35 18.46
CA THR A 13 7.54 -6.66 19.04
C THR A 13 7.64 -6.81 20.55
N GLU A 14 6.56 -7.24 21.22
CA GLU A 14 6.52 -7.41 22.67
C GLU A 14 7.24 -8.70 23.10
N ASP A 15 7.01 -9.79 22.37
CA ASP A 15 7.46 -11.14 22.72
C ASP A 15 8.23 -11.86 21.59
N ASN A 16 8.34 -11.25 20.40
CA ASN A 16 8.93 -11.84 19.19
C ASN A 16 8.18 -13.07 18.66
N GLU A 17 6.90 -13.24 19.01
CA GLU A 17 6.08 -14.33 18.48
C GLU A 17 5.75 -14.09 17.00
N LEU A 18 5.81 -15.16 16.20
CA LEU A 18 5.36 -15.15 14.81
C LEU A 18 3.83 -15.16 14.77
N LEU A 19 3.23 -14.03 14.42
CA LEU A 19 1.78 -13.85 14.34
C LEU A 19 1.20 -14.37 13.01
N GLY A 20 2.02 -14.44 11.95
CA GLY A 20 1.59 -14.98 10.67
C GLY A 20 2.67 -14.99 9.61
N THR A 21 2.47 -15.80 8.57
CA THR A 21 3.27 -15.80 7.34
C THR A 21 2.40 -15.69 6.10
N TRP A 22 2.72 -14.75 5.21
CA TRP A 22 2.09 -14.58 3.90
C TRP A 22 3.11 -14.85 2.80
N ASN A 23 2.74 -15.63 1.79
CA ASN A 23 3.60 -15.89 0.63
C ASN A 23 2.88 -15.48 -0.68
N PRO A 24 3.01 -14.23 -1.12
CA PRO A 24 2.35 -13.76 -2.33
C PRO A 24 2.96 -14.31 -3.61
N TYR A 25 4.21 -14.76 -3.57
CA TYR A 25 4.97 -15.08 -4.77
C TYR A 25 4.99 -16.57 -5.04
N SER A 26 4.50 -16.98 -6.22
CA SER A 26 4.73 -18.32 -6.75
C SER A 26 5.96 -18.31 -7.65
N GLY A 27 7.14 -18.61 -7.11
CA GLY A 27 8.36 -18.73 -7.93
C GLY A 27 9.65 -18.31 -7.22
N SER A 28 10.63 -17.88 -8.02
CA SER A 28 11.98 -17.52 -7.56
C SER A 28 12.15 -16.02 -7.26
N THR A 29 11.07 -15.25 -7.25
CA THR A 29 11.11 -13.85 -6.84
C THR A 29 11.05 -13.76 -5.32
N HIS A 30 11.64 -12.72 -4.75
CA HIS A 30 11.67 -12.49 -3.32
C HIS A 30 11.12 -11.12 -2.99
N VAL A 31 10.58 -11.01 -1.77
CA VAL A 31 10.11 -9.74 -1.23
C VAL A 31 11.31 -8.82 -1.07
N ARG A 32 11.20 -7.63 -1.64
CA ARG A 32 12.22 -6.56 -1.62
C ARG A 32 11.79 -5.40 -0.74
N SER A 33 10.50 -5.11 -0.73
CA SER A 33 9.90 -4.03 0.04
C SER A 33 8.54 -4.47 0.60
N VAL A 34 8.17 -3.91 1.74
CA VAL A 34 6.88 -4.13 2.40
C VAL A 34 6.44 -2.82 3.01
N ALA A 35 5.15 -2.50 2.93
CA ALA A 35 4.52 -1.39 3.64
C ALA A 35 3.18 -1.82 4.25
N ILE A 36 2.89 -1.33 5.45
CA ILE A 36 1.53 -1.35 6.02
C ILE A 36 0.89 -0.03 5.64
N VAL A 37 -0.25 -0.07 4.97
CA VAL A 37 -0.95 1.10 4.47
C VAL A 37 -2.25 1.25 5.25
N PRO A 38 -2.48 2.38 5.95
CA PRO A 38 -3.78 2.69 6.53
C PRO A 38 -4.82 2.77 5.42
N THR A 39 -6.00 2.24 5.66
CA THR A 39 -7.14 2.22 4.73
C THR A 39 -8.37 2.75 5.42
N SER A 40 -9.32 3.27 4.65
CA SER A 40 -10.59 3.75 5.18
C SER A 40 -11.56 2.60 5.52
N SER A 41 -11.20 1.34 5.22
CA SER A 41 -12.07 0.18 5.38
C SER A 41 -12.46 -0.09 6.84
N SER A 42 -13.77 -0.22 7.06
CA SER A 42 -14.42 -0.39 8.37
C SER A 42 -14.04 -1.65 9.16
N LYS A 43 -13.42 -2.66 8.55
CA LYS A 43 -13.20 -3.97 9.21
C LYS A 43 -11.85 -4.12 9.93
N THR A 44 -10.80 -3.46 9.45
CA THR A 44 -9.43 -3.65 10.00
C THR A 44 -8.52 -2.43 9.87
N GLY A 45 -8.92 -1.40 9.11
CA GLY A 45 -8.16 -0.16 8.98
C GLY A 45 -6.81 -0.26 8.26
N TYR A 46 -6.31 -1.46 7.90
CA TYR A 46 -4.98 -1.63 7.29
C TYR A 46 -4.94 -2.67 6.19
N CYS A 47 -4.07 -2.43 5.21
CA CYS A 47 -3.63 -3.44 4.25
C CYS A 47 -2.10 -3.57 4.27
N LEU A 48 -1.60 -4.67 3.72
CA LEU A 48 -0.18 -4.96 3.62
C LEU A 48 0.19 -5.05 2.15
N VAL A 49 1.14 -4.24 1.70
CA VAL A 49 1.62 -4.24 0.32
C VAL A 49 3.06 -4.73 0.31
N CYS A 50 3.42 -5.58 -0.65
CA CYS A 50 4.79 -6.00 -0.87
C CYS A 50 5.21 -5.86 -2.33
N GLY A 51 6.49 -5.56 -2.53
CA GLY A 51 7.13 -5.42 -3.83
C GLY A 51 8.19 -6.50 -4.05
N GLY A 52 8.24 -7.02 -5.28
CA GLY A 52 9.04 -8.19 -5.65
C GLY A 52 10.29 -7.85 -6.46
N GLY A 53 11.17 -8.84 -6.59
CA GLY A 53 12.40 -8.75 -7.38
C GLY A 53 12.21 -8.71 -8.90
N ASP A 54 11.00 -8.94 -9.40
CA ASP A 54 10.63 -8.96 -10.81
C ASP A 54 9.65 -7.84 -11.20
N GLY A 55 9.46 -6.86 -10.30
CA GLY A 55 8.55 -5.73 -10.51
C GLY A 55 7.09 -6.01 -10.22
N THR A 56 6.77 -7.24 -9.79
CA THR A 56 5.44 -7.58 -9.28
C THR A 56 5.20 -6.94 -7.91
N MET A 57 3.94 -6.63 -7.64
CA MET A 57 3.48 -6.16 -6.34
C MET A 57 2.23 -6.93 -5.97
N HIS A 58 2.07 -7.20 -4.68
CA HIS A 58 0.84 -7.79 -4.16
C HIS A 58 0.33 -6.96 -2.99
N ILE A 59 -0.99 -6.96 -2.85
CA ILE A 59 -1.67 -6.43 -1.68
C ILE A 59 -2.37 -7.59 -0.98
N LEU A 60 -2.22 -7.61 0.33
CA LEU A 60 -3.08 -8.35 1.23
C LEU A 60 -4.05 -7.37 1.86
N ARG A 61 -5.33 -7.61 1.65
CA ARG A 61 -6.39 -6.78 2.21
C ARG A 61 -6.78 -7.30 3.58
N ASN A 62 -7.28 -6.35 4.37
CA ASN A 62 -7.80 -6.61 5.70
C ASN A 62 -6.78 -7.29 6.60
N LEU A 63 -5.66 -6.61 6.82
CA LEU A 63 -4.69 -7.05 7.82
C LEU A 63 -5.39 -6.96 9.18
N ALA A 64 -5.76 -8.10 9.75
CA ALA A 64 -6.57 -8.16 10.97
C ALA A 64 -5.76 -7.68 12.18
N VAL A 65 -5.74 -6.37 12.38
CA VAL A 65 -5.07 -5.67 13.47
C VAL A 65 -6.05 -4.66 14.03
N ASP A 66 -6.16 -4.61 15.35
CA ASP A 66 -6.93 -3.60 16.07
C ASP A 66 -6.20 -2.26 16.02
N ASP A 67 -6.86 -1.21 15.55
CA ASP A 67 -6.29 0.12 15.31
C ASP A 67 -6.02 0.90 16.60
N VAL A 68 -6.62 0.50 17.73
CA VAL A 68 -6.44 1.14 19.03
C VAL A 68 -5.31 0.48 19.82
N THR A 69 -5.25 -0.84 19.82
CA THR A 69 -4.34 -1.65 20.65
C THR A 69 -3.12 -2.13 19.87
N GLY A 70 -3.18 -2.15 18.53
CA GLY A 70 -2.14 -2.70 17.67
C GLY A 70 -2.07 -4.23 17.69
N LEU A 71 -3.03 -4.90 18.34
CA LEU A 71 -3.05 -6.36 18.45
C LEU A 71 -3.60 -6.99 17.18
N ALA A 72 -2.95 -8.05 16.70
CA ALA A 72 -3.50 -8.84 15.60
C ALA A 72 -4.81 -9.53 16.06
N THR A 73 -5.93 -9.14 15.45
CA THR A 73 -7.25 -9.71 15.70
C THR A 73 -7.46 -10.94 14.82
N GLY A 74 -8.26 -11.91 15.29
CA GLY A 74 -8.48 -13.16 14.55
C GLY A 74 -7.56 -14.34 14.92
N LEU A 75 -6.69 -14.22 15.93
CA LEU A 75 -5.90 -15.36 16.44
C LEU A 75 -6.68 -16.31 17.37
N GLN A 76 -7.98 -16.09 17.59
CA GLN A 76 -8.84 -17.01 18.35
C GLN A 76 -9.93 -17.60 17.46
N GLY A 77 -9.61 -18.69 16.76
CA GLY A 77 -10.62 -19.64 16.32
C GLY A 77 -11.10 -20.46 17.53
N SER A 78 -12.38 -20.33 17.91
CA SER A 78 -13.02 -21.23 18.88
C SER A 78 -13.10 -22.69 18.38
N ASP A 79 -12.77 -22.95 17.12
CA ASP A 79 -12.86 -24.26 16.48
C ASP A 79 -11.61 -24.59 15.65
N GLY A 80 -10.41 -24.57 16.25
CA GLY A 80 -9.22 -25.29 15.74
C GLY A 80 -8.69 -24.94 14.35
N ASP A 81 -9.27 -23.97 13.64
CA ASP A 81 -8.81 -23.49 12.35
C ASP A 81 -7.91 -22.28 12.59
N SER A 82 -6.63 -22.44 12.21
CA SER A 82 -5.58 -21.44 12.36
C SER A 82 -5.89 -20.24 11.46
N SER A 83 -6.72 -19.31 11.94
CA SER A 83 -7.00 -18.05 11.25
C SER A 83 -5.74 -17.19 11.31
N THR A 84 -4.99 -17.19 10.21
CA THR A 84 -3.87 -16.26 10.05
C THR A 84 -4.42 -14.85 9.84
N PRO A 85 -3.69 -13.78 10.20
CA PRO A 85 -4.09 -12.39 9.92
C PRO A 85 -4.15 -12.06 8.41
N PHE A 86 -3.94 -13.06 7.56
CA PHE A 86 -3.77 -12.99 6.13
C PHE A 86 -4.94 -13.68 5.43
N SER A 87 -5.97 -12.90 5.09
CA SER A 87 -7.26 -13.44 4.62
C SER A 87 -7.40 -13.47 3.10
N TRP A 88 -7.02 -12.40 2.41
CA TRP A 88 -7.20 -12.28 0.96
C TRP A 88 -6.08 -11.43 0.34
N SER A 89 -5.48 -11.94 -0.74
CA SER A 89 -4.43 -11.23 -1.47
C SER A 89 -4.61 -11.26 -2.97
N GLU A 90 -4.20 -10.18 -3.63
CA GLU A 90 -4.23 -10.02 -5.07
C GLU A 90 -2.94 -9.38 -5.58
N GLU A 91 -2.66 -9.56 -6.88
CA GLU A 91 -1.55 -8.89 -7.55
C GLU A 91 -1.98 -7.49 -8.00
N ILE A 92 -1.12 -6.49 -7.81
CA ILE A 92 -1.35 -5.10 -8.22
C ILE A 92 -0.87 -4.90 -9.66
N THR A 93 -1.70 -4.25 -10.49
CA THR A 93 -1.39 -3.95 -11.89
C THR A 93 -1.54 -2.46 -12.20
N PRO A 94 -0.71 -1.89 -13.11
CA PRO A 94 0.35 -2.55 -13.89
C PRO A 94 1.64 -2.78 -13.10
N ARG A 95 2.36 -3.86 -13.44
CA ARG A 95 3.68 -4.17 -12.83
C ARG A 95 4.73 -3.07 -13.10
N HIS A 96 5.73 -2.99 -12.22
CA HIS A 96 6.98 -2.33 -12.56
C HIS A 96 7.76 -3.16 -13.59
N LYS A 97 8.64 -2.52 -14.37
CA LYS A 97 9.49 -3.23 -15.34
C LYS A 97 10.74 -3.86 -14.71
N ASN A 98 10.96 -3.60 -13.43
CA ASN A 98 12.13 -4.05 -12.67
C ASN A 98 11.79 -4.07 -11.18
N MET A 99 12.72 -4.57 -10.36
CA MET A 99 12.63 -4.70 -8.90
C MET A 99 11.95 -3.51 -8.22
N VAL A 100 10.91 -3.77 -7.43
CA VAL A 100 10.32 -2.79 -6.51
C VAL A 100 11.14 -2.78 -5.24
N VAL A 101 11.87 -1.70 -4.99
CA VAL A 101 12.90 -1.65 -3.94
C VAL A 101 12.48 -0.86 -2.71
N SER A 102 11.48 -0.01 -2.85
CA SER A 102 10.90 0.70 -1.70
C SER A 102 9.39 0.88 -1.86
N LEU A 103 8.70 0.81 -0.74
CA LEU A 103 7.27 1.03 -0.58
C LEU A 103 7.09 1.89 0.67
N THR A 104 6.23 2.90 0.60
CA THR A 104 5.87 3.73 1.75
C THR A 104 4.38 4.06 1.70
N ALA A 105 3.71 3.99 2.83
CA ALA A 105 2.38 4.59 2.98
C ALA A 105 2.49 6.12 2.99
N CYS A 106 1.43 6.81 2.58
CA CYS A 106 1.35 8.28 2.63
C CYS A 106 0.87 8.82 3.99
N GLY A 107 0.53 7.94 4.93
CA GLY A 107 0.15 8.29 6.30
C GLY A 107 -1.37 8.36 6.54
N GLU A 108 -1.76 8.64 7.78
CA GLU A 108 -3.17 8.61 8.24
C GLU A 108 -4.05 9.70 7.61
N ASN A 109 -3.47 10.83 7.18
CA ASN A 109 -4.19 11.89 6.47
C ASN A 109 -4.51 11.53 5.01
N LEU A 110 -3.83 10.52 4.46
CA LEU A 110 -3.93 10.07 3.08
C LEU A 110 -4.13 8.54 3.06
N LYS A 111 -5.18 8.08 3.75
CA LYS A 111 -5.55 6.66 3.80
C LYS A 111 -5.76 6.10 2.39
N GLY A 112 -5.43 4.83 2.23
CA GLY A 112 -5.44 4.12 0.96
C GLY A 112 -4.27 4.48 0.04
N LEU A 113 -3.50 5.55 0.32
CA LEU A 113 -2.42 5.96 -0.57
C LEU A 113 -1.07 5.38 -0.16
N PHE A 114 -0.35 4.88 -1.15
CA PHE A 114 1.03 4.45 -0.99
C PHE A 114 1.86 4.71 -2.24
N VAL A 115 3.17 4.83 -2.06
CA VAL A 115 4.14 5.02 -3.15
C VAL A 115 5.02 3.79 -3.29
N SER A 116 5.23 3.35 -4.53
CA SER A 116 6.25 2.37 -4.89
C SER A 116 7.41 3.01 -5.65
N GLY A 117 8.63 2.62 -5.33
CA GLY A 117 9.84 2.98 -6.06
C GLY A 117 10.56 1.75 -6.58
N ALA A 118 10.97 1.80 -7.85
CA ALA A 118 11.56 0.66 -8.53
C ALA A 118 12.80 0.99 -9.38
N HIS A 119 13.61 -0.03 -9.64
CA HIS A 119 14.77 0.06 -10.54
C HIS A 119 14.41 0.23 -12.03
N ASP A 120 13.13 0.45 -12.36
CA ASP A 120 12.70 0.86 -13.70
C ASP A 120 12.75 2.38 -13.91
N GLY A 121 13.26 3.12 -12.92
CA GLY A 121 13.43 4.58 -12.97
C GLY A 121 12.12 5.33 -12.72
N THR A 122 11.18 4.71 -11.99
CA THR A 122 9.86 5.27 -11.72
C THR A 122 9.50 5.23 -10.24
N LEU A 123 8.81 6.28 -9.78
CA LEU A 123 7.98 6.24 -8.58
C LEU A 123 6.51 6.20 -9.02
N ARG A 124 5.66 5.45 -8.33
CA ARG A 124 4.24 5.36 -8.64
C ARG A 124 3.40 5.58 -7.40
N LEU A 125 2.41 6.45 -7.49
CA LEU A 125 1.41 6.68 -6.45
C LEU A 125 0.18 5.81 -6.74
N TRP A 126 -0.25 5.07 -5.74
CA TRP A 126 -1.34 4.12 -5.81
C TRP A 126 -2.43 4.48 -4.81
N ASN A 127 -3.67 4.18 -5.16
CA ASN A 127 -4.79 4.10 -4.23
C ASN A 127 -5.20 2.64 -4.07
N CYS A 128 -5.22 2.13 -2.84
CA CYS A 128 -5.71 0.80 -2.50
C CYS A 128 -6.97 0.80 -1.64
N ASP A 129 -7.54 1.97 -1.32
CA ASP A 129 -8.90 1.99 -0.79
C ASP A 129 -9.84 1.45 -1.88
N GLY A 130 -10.60 0.41 -1.53
CA GLY A 130 -11.70 -0.03 -2.38
C GLY A 130 -12.77 1.06 -2.37
N ASP A 131 -13.35 1.37 -3.52
CA ASP A 131 -14.41 2.36 -3.64
C ASP A 131 -15.59 1.98 -2.72
N GLU A 132 -15.65 2.56 -1.51
CA GLU A 132 -16.92 2.65 -0.77
C GLU A 132 -17.75 3.86 -1.28
N ASP A 133 -17.14 4.80 -2.02
CA ASP A 133 -17.77 6.07 -2.42
C ASP A 133 -18.15 6.20 -3.92
N VAL A 134 -17.89 5.21 -4.78
CA VAL A 134 -18.33 5.24 -6.19
C VAL A 134 -19.65 4.47 -6.36
N VAL A 135 -20.66 4.85 -5.56
CA VAL A 135 -22.08 4.58 -5.86
C VAL A 135 -22.77 5.83 -6.44
N SER A 136 -22.01 6.89 -6.76
CA SER A 136 -22.56 8.01 -7.52
C SER A 136 -21.96 8.05 -8.93
N ASP A 137 -22.85 7.98 -9.93
CA ASP A 137 -22.64 8.29 -11.35
C ASP A 137 -22.28 7.18 -12.35
N LYS A 138 -22.49 5.89 -12.03
CA LYS A 138 -22.51 4.84 -13.07
C LYS A 138 -23.83 4.07 -13.15
N VAL A 139 -24.71 4.64 -13.99
CA VAL A 139 -25.64 3.97 -14.92
C VAL A 139 -26.69 3.05 -14.28
N GLU A 140 -27.94 3.48 -14.40
CA GLU A 140 -29.16 2.66 -14.35
C GLU A 140 -28.96 1.35 -15.15
N LYS A 141 -28.54 0.29 -14.47
CA LYS A 141 -28.72 -1.09 -14.94
C LYS A 141 -29.52 -1.78 -13.86
N GLU A 142 -30.65 -2.36 -14.27
CA GLU A 142 -31.56 -3.13 -13.43
C GLU A 142 -30.74 -4.09 -12.54
N GLU A 143 -30.76 -3.79 -11.24
CA GLU A 143 -29.91 -4.42 -10.24
C GLU A 143 -30.49 -5.79 -9.85
N ASP A 144 -29.71 -6.84 -10.07
CA ASP A 144 -29.96 -8.14 -9.46
C ASP A 144 -29.27 -8.11 -8.07
N GLU A 145 -30.05 -7.90 -7.02
CA GLU A 145 -29.59 -7.75 -5.62
C GLU A 145 -28.80 -8.96 -5.07
N ASN A 146 -28.61 -10.02 -5.88
CA ASN A 146 -27.87 -11.22 -5.54
C ASN A 146 -26.55 -11.41 -6.32
N ASP A 147 -26.02 -10.39 -7.02
CA ASP A 147 -24.71 -10.52 -7.68
C ASP A 147 -23.55 -10.40 -6.65
N PRO A 148 -22.84 -11.50 -6.32
CA PRO A 148 -21.75 -11.49 -5.35
C PRO A 148 -20.53 -10.67 -5.81
N SER A 149 -20.47 -10.24 -7.07
CA SER A 149 -19.38 -9.40 -7.59
C SER A 149 -19.43 -7.95 -7.09
N LEU A 150 -20.61 -7.47 -6.66
CA LEU A 150 -20.79 -6.14 -6.06
C LEU A 150 -20.17 -6.01 -4.66
N LEU A 151 -19.72 -7.12 -4.06
CA LEU A 151 -19.08 -7.16 -2.73
C LEU A 151 -17.55 -7.23 -2.80
N SER A 152 -16.95 -7.28 -4.00
CA SER A 152 -15.50 -7.30 -4.15
C SER A 152 -14.95 -5.87 -4.18
N PRO A 153 -13.95 -5.54 -3.32
CA PRO A 153 -13.37 -4.20 -3.32
C PRO A 153 -12.71 -3.91 -4.68
N SER A 154 -12.79 -2.66 -5.13
CA SER A 154 -12.15 -2.28 -6.39
C SER A 154 -10.63 -2.54 -6.33
N PRO A 155 -10.01 -2.97 -7.44
CA PRO A 155 -8.58 -3.24 -7.48
C PRO A 155 -7.78 -1.96 -7.25
N PRO A 156 -6.53 -2.03 -6.74
CA PRO A 156 -5.75 -0.84 -6.50
C PRO A 156 -5.50 -0.06 -7.80
N GLN A 157 -5.66 1.27 -7.74
CA GLN A 157 -5.55 2.17 -8.87
C GLN A 157 -4.20 2.87 -8.90
N LEU A 158 -3.52 2.85 -10.05
CA LEU A 158 -2.38 3.71 -10.31
C LEU A 158 -2.87 5.14 -10.59
N LEU A 159 -2.50 6.10 -9.73
CA LEU A 159 -2.89 7.51 -9.86
C LEU A 159 -1.86 8.30 -10.68
N TYR A 160 -0.59 8.19 -10.30
CA TYR A 160 0.50 8.94 -10.92
C TYR A 160 1.75 8.09 -11.08
N GLN A 161 2.54 8.44 -12.09
CA GLN A 161 3.86 7.85 -12.32
C GLN A 161 4.87 8.99 -12.54
N LEU A 162 5.82 9.10 -11.63
CA LEU A 162 6.95 10.01 -11.75
C LEU A 162 8.07 9.26 -12.49
N VAL A 163 8.55 9.85 -13.58
CA VAL A 163 9.55 9.24 -14.46
C VAL A 163 10.80 10.12 -14.54
N GLY A 164 11.90 9.53 -15.01
CA GLY A 164 13.13 10.26 -15.31
C GLY A 164 14.25 10.08 -14.29
N TYR A 165 14.07 9.20 -13.30
CA TYR A 165 15.15 8.78 -12.42
C TYR A 165 16.19 7.99 -13.22
N LYS A 166 17.39 8.56 -13.37
CA LYS A 166 18.45 8.03 -14.24
C LYS A 166 19.28 6.92 -13.59
N VAL A 167 18.99 6.61 -12.34
CA VAL A 167 19.77 5.71 -11.49
C VAL A 167 18.88 4.75 -10.70
N TRP A 168 19.51 3.78 -10.06
CA TRP A 168 18.84 2.87 -9.16
C TRP A 168 18.34 3.64 -7.94
N LEU A 169 17.02 3.61 -7.75
CA LEU A 169 16.38 4.14 -6.56
C LEU A 169 16.82 3.34 -5.34
N GLY A 170 17.08 4.03 -4.23
CA GLY A 170 17.39 3.41 -2.95
C GLY A 170 16.12 3.26 -2.13
N ASN A 171 15.57 4.39 -1.70
CA ASN A 171 14.44 4.49 -0.80
C ASN A 171 13.47 5.59 -1.26
N VAL A 172 12.22 5.45 -0.84
CA VAL A 172 11.18 6.46 -0.95
C VAL A 172 10.50 6.62 0.41
N GLN A 173 10.25 7.85 0.83
CA GLN A 173 9.58 8.18 2.08
C GLN A 173 8.62 9.34 1.84
N VAL A 174 7.51 9.34 2.58
CA VAL A 174 6.56 10.46 2.63
C VAL A 174 6.69 11.11 4.00
N ASP A 175 6.60 12.43 4.06
CA ASP A 175 6.59 13.15 5.35
C ASP A 175 5.30 12.92 6.15
N SER A 176 5.27 13.33 7.41
CA SER A 176 4.12 13.10 8.31
C SER A 176 2.83 13.75 7.81
N GLU A 177 2.96 14.84 7.06
CA GLU A 177 1.83 15.61 6.52
C GLU A 177 1.32 15.03 5.19
N GLY A 178 2.06 14.11 4.56
CA GLY A 178 1.69 13.56 3.26
C GLY A 178 1.95 14.49 2.07
N ILE A 179 2.65 15.62 2.28
CA ILE A 179 2.83 16.68 1.29
C ILE A 179 4.18 16.63 0.57
N ARG A 180 5.16 15.91 1.13
CA ARG A 180 6.49 15.78 0.53
C ARG A 180 6.85 14.33 0.32
N LEU A 181 7.29 14.04 -0.90
CA LEU A 181 7.86 12.76 -1.29
C LEU A 181 9.37 12.90 -1.41
N LEU A 182 10.10 12.18 -0.57
CA LEU A 182 11.55 12.12 -0.58
C LEU A 182 11.99 10.82 -1.26
N SER A 183 12.97 10.92 -2.14
CA SER A 183 13.60 9.76 -2.76
C SER A 183 15.10 9.94 -2.87
N ASP A 184 15.84 8.86 -2.74
CA ASP A 184 17.28 8.81 -2.97
C ASP A 184 17.66 7.69 -3.96
N GLY A 185 18.92 7.68 -4.38
CA GLY A 185 19.42 6.68 -5.31
C GLY A 185 20.93 6.72 -5.51
N SER A 186 21.40 5.97 -6.50
CA SER A 186 22.84 5.84 -6.77
C SER A 186 23.48 7.05 -7.47
N ASP A 187 22.76 8.17 -7.64
CA ASP A 187 23.25 9.44 -8.17
C ASP A 187 23.69 10.42 -7.08
N ASN A 188 23.84 9.95 -5.84
CA ASN A 188 24.25 10.74 -4.69
C ASN A 188 23.35 11.96 -4.44
N SER A 189 22.10 11.90 -4.92
CA SER A 189 21.13 12.98 -4.80
C SER A 189 19.94 12.53 -3.95
N VAL A 190 19.39 13.47 -3.18
CA VAL A 190 18.08 13.33 -2.56
C VAL A 190 17.14 14.28 -3.30
N VAL A 191 16.09 13.72 -3.87
CA VAL A 191 15.04 14.47 -4.57
C VAL A 191 13.85 14.61 -3.64
N VAL A 192 13.35 15.84 -3.51
CA VAL A 192 12.12 16.15 -2.78
C VAL A 192 11.10 16.67 -3.79
N HIS A 193 9.94 16.01 -3.86
CA HIS A 193 8.76 16.54 -4.53
C HIS A 193 7.88 17.16 -3.46
N ASP A 194 7.68 18.47 -3.54
CA ASP A 194 6.81 19.22 -2.62
C ASP A 194 5.48 19.50 -3.33
N PHE A 195 4.39 18.99 -2.76
CA PHE A 195 3.03 19.14 -3.27
C PHE A 195 2.23 20.20 -2.51
N SER A 196 2.87 21.01 -1.67
CA SER A 196 2.19 22.15 -1.04
C SER A 196 1.67 23.11 -2.09
N LEU A 197 0.41 23.54 -1.93
CA LEU A 197 -0.11 24.65 -2.69
C LEU A 197 0.65 25.92 -2.29
N PRO A 198 0.97 26.83 -3.23
CA PRO A 198 1.44 28.15 -2.86
C PRO A 198 0.44 28.75 -1.88
N THR A 199 0.90 29.17 -0.70
CA THR A 199 0.07 30.00 0.16
C THR A 199 -0.17 31.29 -0.61
N ASN A 200 -1.34 31.41 -1.26
CA ASN A 200 -1.83 32.71 -1.66
C ASN A 200 -1.98 33.47 -0.34
N SER A 201 -1.01 34.32 0.01
CA SER A 201 -1.32 35.45 0.86
C SER A 201 -2.40 36.18 0.10
N ILE A 202 -3.64 36.02 0.54
CA ILE A 202 -4.64 37.03 0.27
C ILE A 202 -4.04 38.24 0.96
N ASP A 203 -3.37 39.08 0.18
CA ASP A 203 -3.03 40.43 0.61
C ASP A 203 -4.38 41.06 0.94
N GLU A 204 -4.74 41.03 2.22
CA GLU A 204 -5.80 41.87 2.79
C GLU A 204 -5.31 43.32 2.72
N ASP A 205 -5.19 43.85 1.52
CA ASP A 205 -4.93 45.24 1.24
C ASP A 205 -5.32 45.51 -0.22
N ASP A 206 -6.63 45.62 -0.48
CA ASP A 206 -7.11 46.58 -1.49
C ASP A 206 -8.34 47.32 -0.89
N PRO A 207 -8.25 48.65 -0.70
CA PRO A 207 -9.11 49.46 0.17
C PRO A 207 -10.52 49.80 -0.36
#